data_AF-A0A2D6NAH4-F1
#
_entry.id   AF-A0A2D6NAH4-F1
#
_cell.length_a   1.000
_cell.length_b   1.000
_cell.length_c   1.000
_cell.angle_alpha   90.00
_cell.angle_beta   90.00
_cell.angle_gamma   90.00
#
_symmetry.space_group_name_H-M   'P 1'
#
loop_
_entity.id
_entity.type
_entity.pdbx_description
1 polymer ?
#
loop_
_entity_poly.entity_id
_entity_poly.type
_entity_poly.pdbx_seq_one_letter_code
_entity_poly.pdbx_strand_id
1 'polypeptide(L)'
;KTTLVRLLLGLYRPDQGRITVDGVDLRDLDPADWRKHATAIFQDFVQYPTSVGENIGYADIALLGDVTTTPETVHPRIVTAATQSTATAFIPELPEGYATLLGKEFEDATELSAGQWQRLALARA
;
A
#
# COMPACT_ATOMS: atom_id res chain seq x y z
N LYS A 1 -0.18 -9.48 -20.01
CA LYS A 1 0.59 -9.40 -18.74
C LYS A 1 -0.31 -8.96 -17.56
N THR A 2 -0.98 -7.82 -17.63
CA THR A 2 -1.92 -7.33 -16.59
C THR A 2 -3.13 -8.23 -16.36
N THR A 3 -3.69 -8.84 -17.41
CA THR A 3 -4.82 -9.79 -17.28
C THR A 3 -4.48 -11.00 -16.42
N LEU A 4 -3.26 -11.54 -16.54
CA LEU A 4 -2.81 -12.69 -15.73
C LEU A 4 -2.76 -12.33 -14.25
N VAL A 5 -2.23 -11.14 -13.92
CA VAL A 5 -2.21 -10.64 -12.54
C VAL A 5 -3.62 -10.47 -11.99
N ARG A 6 -4.55 -9.90 -12.78
CA ARG A 6 -5.96 -9.75 -12.38
C ARG A 6 -6.65 -11.10 -12.14
N LEU A 7 -6.33 -12.13 -12.92
CA LEU A 7 -6.83 -13.49 -12.69
C LEU A 7 -6.26 -14.10 -11.40
N LEU A 8 -4.96 -13.96 -11.14
CA LEU A 8 -4.32 -14.47 -9.91
C LEU A 8 -4.84 -13.78 -8.64
N LEU A 9 -5.19 -12.50 -8.71
CA LEU A 9 -5.81 -11.77 -7.60
C LEU A 9 -7.31 -12.08 -7.42
N GLY A 10 -7.89 -12.94 -8.25
CA GLY A 10 -9.32 -13.22 -8.25
C GLY A 10 -10.20 -12.03 -8.65
N LEU A 11 -9.63 -11.00 -9.30
CA LEU A 11 -10.37 -9.84 -9.82
C LEU A 11 -11.19 -10.20 -11.06
N TYR A 12 -10.71 -11.18 -11.83
CA TYR A 12 -11.43 -11.77 -12.96
C TYR A 12 -11.53 -13.29 -12.80
N ARG A 13 -12.50 -13.88 -13.50
CA ARG A 13 -12.59 -15.34 -13.66
C ARG A 13 -12.10 -15.73 -15.06
N PRO A 14 -11.37 -16.86 -15.20
CA PRO A 14 -11.02 -17.35 -16.51
C PRO A 14 -12.28 -17.88 -17.22
N ASP A 15 -12.42 -17.61 -18.52
CA ASP A 15 -13.53 -18.12 -19.33
C ASP A 15 -13.45 -19.64 -19.51
N GLN A 16 -12.23 -20.20 -19.53
CA GLN A 16 -11.97 -21.63 -19.60
C GLN A 16 -10.80 -22.05 -18.70
N GLY A 17 -10.86 -23.29 -18.20
CA GLY A 17 -9.86 -23.85 -17.29
C GLY A 17 -10.08 -23.45 -15.83
N ARG A 18 -9.02 -23.58 -15.02
CA ARG A 18 -9.03 -23.20 -13.60
C ARG A 18 -7.64 -22.79 -13.12
N ILE A 19 -7.60 -22.02 -12.06
CA ILE A 19 -6.39 -21.67 -11.31
C ILE A 19 -6.51 -22.36 -9.96
N THR A 20 -5.49 -23.09 -9.54
CA THR A 20 -5.47 -23.78 -8.26
C THR A 20 -4.35 -23.25 -7.37
N VAL A 21 -4.64 -23.04 -6.09
CA VAL A 21 -3.68 -22.74 -5.03
C VAL A 21 -3.65 -23.94 -4.11
N ASP A 22 -2.50 -24.61 -4.00
CA ASP A 22 -2.33 -25.85 -3.21
C ASP A 22 -3.38 -26.94 -3.51
N GLY A 23 -3.79 -27.03 -4.78
CA GLY A 23 -4.78 -28.00 -5.26
C GLY A 23 -6.24 -27.58 -5.08
N VAL A 24 -6.52 -26.49 -4.37
CA VAL A 24 -7.86 -25.91 -4.23
C VAL A 24 -8.12 -24.91 -5.36
N ASP A 25 -9.30 -24.94 -5.97
CA ASP A 25 -9.66 -23.97 -7.00
C ASP A 25 -9.74 -22.56 -6.38
N LEU A 26 -9.14 -21.57 -7.02
CA LEU A 26 -9.16 -20.18 -6.57
C LEU A 26 -10.59 -19.64 -6.40
N ARG A 27 -11.56 -20.19 -7.16
CA ARG A 27 -12.97 -19.82 -7.09
C ARG A 27 -13.67 -20.28 -5.81
N ASP A 28 -13.09 -21.26 -5.12
CA ASP A 28 -13.64 -21.88 -3.92
C ASP A 28 -13.00 -21.30 -2.63
N LEU A 29 -11.96 -20.47 -2.78
CA LEU A 29 -11.37 -19.73 -1.68
C LEU A 29 -12.22 -18.50 -1.32
N ASP A 30 -12.26 -18.15 -0.03
CA ASP A 30 -12.82 -16.86 0.39
C ASP A 30 -11.99 -15.72 -0.21
N PRO A 31 -12.57 -14.83 -1.03
CA PRO A 31 -11.85 -13.70 -1.62
C PRO A 31 -11.23 -12.76 -0.58
N ALA A 32 -11.82 -12.63 0.61
CA ALA A 32 -11.28 -11.78 1.67
C ALA A 32 -10.00 -12.38 2.26
N ASP A 33 -9.97 -13.69 2.48
CA ASP A 33 -8.78 -14.39 2.96
C ASP A 33 -7.70 -14.47 1.88
N TRP A 34 -8.07 -14.80 0.64
CA TRP A 34 -7.10 -14.87 -0.47
C TRP A 34 -6.35 -13.55 -0.68
N ARG A 35 -7.04 -12.41 -0.57
CA ARG A 35 -6.43 -11.09 -0.71
C ARG A 35 -5.43 -10.74 0.40
N LYS A 36 -5.43 -11.43 1.54
CA LYS A 36 -4.39 -11.28 2.57
C LYS A 36 -3.05 -11.91 2.14
N HIS A 37 -3.08 -12.82 1.17
CA HIS A 37 -1.89 -13.53 0.69
C HIS A 37 -1.32 -12.93 -0.60
N ALA A 38 -2.05 -12.04 -1.27
CA ALA A 38 -1.63 -11.44 -2.52
C ALA A 38 -2.14 -10.00 -2.67
N THR A 39 -1.19 -9.05 -2.68
CA THR A 39 -1.41 -7.65 -3.08
C THR A 39 -0.85 -7.42 -4.48
N ALA A 40 -1.46 -6.52 -5.24
CA ALA A 40 -0.83 -5.95 -6.43
C ALA A 40 -0.79 -4.43 -6.41
N ILE A 41 0.32 -3.90 -6.91
CA ILE A 41 0.52 -2.49 -7.17
C ILE A 41 0.40 -2.30 -8.68
N PHE A 42 -0.61 -1.56 -9.11
CA PHE A 42 -0.76 -1.18 -10.51
C PHE A 42 0.10 0.05 -10.83
N GLN A 43 0.49 0.23 -12.10
CA GLN A 43 1.30 1.40 -12.50
C GLN A 43 0.59 2.73 -12.21
N ASP A 44 -0.73 2.72 -12.22
CA ASP A 44 -1.57 3.84 -11.78
C ASP A 44 -1.87 3.68 -10.28
N PHE A 45 -0.84 3.70 -9.43
CA PHE A 45 -1.07 3.70 -7.99
C PHE A 45 -1.74 5.01 -7.57
N VAL A 46 -2.73 4.91 -6.68
CA VAL A 46 -3.44 6.08 -6.19
C VAL A 46 -2.50 6.92 -5.33
N GLN A 47 -2.42 8.20 -5.63
CA GLN A 47 -1.77 9.20 -4.77
C GLN A 47 -2.82 9.68 -3.78
N TYR A 48 -2.72 9.25 -2.53
CA TYR A 48 -3.67 9.68 -1.51
C TYR A 48 -3.20 11.02 -0.93
N PRO A 49 -4.02 12.08 -1.00
CA PRO A 49 -3.71 13.38 -0.41
C PRO A 49 -3.90 13.33 1.10
N THR A 50 -2.96 12.71 1.79
CA THR A 50 -2.99 12.51 3.25
C THR A 50 -1.54 12.48 3.74
N SER A 51 -1.30 12.35 5.04
CA SER A 51 0.07 12.23 5.55
C SER A 51 0.80 10.98 5.02
N VAL A 52 2.12 10.97 5.06
CA VAL A 52 2.94 9.78 4.74
C VAL A 52 2.53 8.58 5.60
N GLY A 53 2.30 8.79 6.90
CA GLY A 53 1.92 7.75 7.85
C GLY A 53 0.56 7.13 7.53
N GLU A 54 -0.45 7.95 7.26
CA GLU A 54 -1.77 7.48 6.84
C GLU A 54 -1.71 6.77 5.48
N ASN A 55 -0.91 7.28 4.55
CA ASN A 55 -0.69 6.63 3.26
C ASN A 55 -0.26 5.18 3.44
N ILE A 56 0.70 4.90 4.33
CA ILE A 56 1.19 3.55 4.66
C ILE A 56 0.13 2.76 5.43
N GLY A 57 -0.51 3.40 6.42
CA GLY A 57 -1.51 2.80 7.29
C GLY A 57 -2.78 2.31 6.58
N TYR A 58 -3.14 2.85 5.41
CA TYR A 58 -4.33 2.43 4.67
C TYR A 58 -4.38 0.95 4.28
N ALA A 59 -3.23 0.26 4.27
CA ALA A 59 -3.16 -1.18 4.04
C ALA A 59 -3.88 -2.00 5.13
N ASP A 60 -3.92 -1.47 6.35
CA ASP A 60 -4.49 -2.12 7.52
C ASP A 60 -5.19 -1.06 8.37
N ILE A 61 -6.50 -0.96 8.20
CA ILE A 61 -7.35 0.05 8.86
C ILE A 61 -7.22 0.01 10.39
N ALA A 62 -6.84 -1.15 10.97
CA ALA A 62 -6.58 -1.24 12.40
C ALA A 62 -5.38 -0.38 12.85
N LEU A 63 -4.46 -0.05 11.92
CA LEU A 63 -3.32 0.85 12.16
C LEU A 63 -3.72 2.33 12.09
N LEU A 64 -4.88 2.67 11.50
CA LEU A 64 -5.33 4.05 11.34
C LEU A 64 -5.89 4.66 12.64
N GLY A 65 -6.21 3.83 13.63
CA GLY A 65 -6.74 4.27 14.93
C GLY A 65 -5.69 4.85 15.89
N ASP A 66 -4.40 4.80 15.54
CA ASP A 66 -3.26 5.16 16.40
C ASP A 66 -2.18 5.96 15.64
N VAL A 67 -2.55 6.60 14.51
CA VAL A 67 -1.62 7.43 13.70
C VAL A 67 -1.51 8.81 14.33
N THR A 68 -0.94 8.88 15.53
CA THR A 68 -0.44 10.14 16.05
C THR A 68 0.74 10.59 15.17
N THR A 69 0.64 11.83 14.72
CA THR A 69 1.41 12.50 13.67
C THR A 69 2.76 13.03 14.17
N THR A 70 3.46 12.29 15.04
CA THR A 70 4.83 12.66 15.42
C THR A 70 5.79 11.47 15.29
N PRO A 71 7.07 11.67 14.91
CA PRO A 71 8.04 10.57 14.76
C PRO A 71 8.15 9.63 15.96
N GLU A 72 7.82 10.11 17.16
CA GLU A 72 7.88 9.39 18.44
C GLU A 72 6.65 8.52 18.71
N THR A 73 5.56 8.73 17.96
CA THR A 73 4.26 8.11 18.20
C THR A 73 3.76 7.28 17.01
N VAL A 74 4.54 7.15 15.94
CA VAL A 74 4.21 6.33 14.78
C VAL A 74 4.19 4.85 15.15
N HIS A 75 3.10 4.17 14.78
CA HIS A 75 2.94 2.74 15.03
C HIS A 75 4.11 1.90 14.44
N PRO A 76 4.74 0.97 15.19
CA PRO A 76 5.92 0.22 14.74
C PRO A 76 5.76 -0.54 13.41
N ARG A 77 4.54 -1.00 13.10
CA ARG A 77 4.23 -1.65 11.81
C ARG A 77 4.35 -0.68 10.61
N ILE A 78 4.04 0.60 10.78
CA ILE A 78 4.24 1.63 9.73
C ILE A 78 5.73 1.80 9.45
N VAL A 79 6.56 1.85 10.50
CA VAL A 79 8.02 1.96 10.36
C VAL A 79 8.60 0.72 9.67
N THR A 80 8.10 -0.46 10.02
CA THR A 80 8.52 -1.72 9.39
C THR A 80 8.15 -1.75 7.91
N ALA A 81 6.93 -1.38 7.55
CA ALA A 81 6.48 -1.31 6.16
C ALA A 81 7.26 -0.27 5.33
N ALA A 82 7.55 0.89 5.92
CA ALA A 82 8.41 1.91 5.31
C ALA A 82 9.83 1.38 5.06
N THR A 83 10.35 0.55 5.96
CA THR A 83 11.68 -0.04 5.84
C THR A 83 11.73 -1.08 4.73
N GLN A 84 10.76 -2.00 4.70
CA GLN A 84 10.68 -3.06 3.69
C GLN A 84 10.48 -2.53 2.27
N SER A 85 9.80 -1.39 2.14
CA SER A 85 9.58 -0.70 0.87
C SER A 85 10.70 0.29 0.48
N THR A 86 11.74 0.42 1.31
CA THR A 86 12.82 1.42 1.15
C THR A 86 12.30 2.88 1.19
N ALA A 87 11.08 3.11 1.67
CA ALA A 87 10.52 4.45 1.84
C ALA A 87 11.26 5.24 2.93
N THR A 88 11.85 4.57 3.92
CA THR A 88 12.73 5.19 4.93
C THR A 88 13.92 5.96 4.35
N ALA A 89 14.28 5.74 3.08
CA ALA A 89 15.35 6.48 2.42
C ALA A 89 15.02 7.97 2.19
N PHE A 90 13.74 8.35 2.12
CA PHE A 90 13.34 9.74 1.88
C PHE A 90 12.44 10.33 2.96
N ILE A 91 11.73 9.51 3.74
CA ILE A 91 10.84 10.00 4.80
C ILE A 91 11.55 10.93 5.80
N PRO A 92 12.79 10.67 6.26
CA PRO A 92 13.50 11.57 7.17
C PRO A 92 13.89 12.92 6.56
N GLU A 93 13.89 13.03 5.22
CA GLU A 93 14.20 14.27 4.51
C GLU A 93 12.97 15.19 4.38
N LEU A 94 11.78 14.68 4.70
CA LEU A 94 10.54 15.43 4.65
C LEU A 94 10.40 16.35 5.88
N PRO A 95 9.76 17.53 5.74
CA PRO A 95 9.68 18.51 6.82
C PRO A 95 9.13 17.97 8.14
N GLU A 96 8.12 17.09 8.07
CA GLU A 96 7.42 16.53 9.23
C GLU A 96 7.51 14.99 9.27
N GLY A 97 8.46 14.40 8.53
CA GLY A 97 8.62 12.95 8.43
C GLY A 97 7.32 12.23 8.04
N TYR A 98 6.86 11.29 8.87
CA TYR A 98 5.61 10.56 8.67
C TYR A 98 4.35 11.44 8.72
N ALA A 99 4.40 12.60 9.36
CA ALA A 99 3.27 13.51 9.44
C ALA A 99 3.18 14.48 8.24
N THR A 100 4.18 14.46 7.37
CA THR A 100 4.20 15.30 6.17
C THR A 100 2.97 15.01 5.31
N LEU A 101 2.12 16.02 5.14
CA LEU A 101 0.99 15.98 4.23
C LEU A 101 1.48 15.91 2.78
N LEU A 102 0.85 15.05 1.99
CA LEU A 102 1.19 14.86 0.58
C LEU A 102 0.07 15.38 -0.32
N GLY A 103 0.43 15.83 -1.51
CA GLY A 103 -0.49 16.22 -2.57
C GLY A 103 -0.87 17.70 -2.56
N LYS A 104 -1.04 18.27 -3.76
CA LYS A 104 -1.30 19.71 -4.01
C LYS A 104 -2.58 20.29 -3.41
N GLU A 105 -3.36 19.47 -2.72
CA GLU A 105 -4.67 19.82 -2.17
C GLU A 105 -4.54 20.63 -0.87
N PHE A 106 -3.36 20.55 -0.22
CA PHE A 106 -3.05 21.29 1.00
C PHE A 106 -1.98 22.37 0.74
N GLU A 107 -2.12 23.51 1.42
CA GLU A 107 -1.26 24.70 1.25
C GLU A 107 0.22 24.42 1.58
N ASP A 108 0.48 23.51 2.53
CA ASP A 108 1.83 23.14 3.01
C ASP A 108 2.22 21.68 2.68
N ALA A 109 1.58 21.05 1.69
CA ALA A 109 1.89 19.67 1.34
C ALA A 109 3.18 19.53 0.51
N THR A 110 3.86 18.39 0.72
CA THR A 110 5.04 18.02 -0.04
C THR A 110 4.67 17.17 -1.25
N GLU A 111 5.24 17.51 -2.41
CA GLU A 111 5.14 16.71 -3.63
C GLU A 111 6.28 15.69 -3.69
N LEU A 112 5.92 14.41 -3.80
CA LEU A 112 6.89 13.33 -4.00
C LEU A 112 7.20 13.12 -5.49
N SER A 113 8.44 12.75 -5.79
CA SER A 113 8.78 12.22 -7.11
C SER A 113 8.02 10.92 -7.40
N ALA A 114 7.89 10.57 -8.68
CA ALA A 114 7.23 9.32 -9.10
C ALA A 114 7.84 8.07 -8.45
N GLY A 115 9.17 8.04 -8.28
CA GLY A 115 9.87 6.92 -7.62
C GLY A 115 9.62 6.85 -6.11
N GLN A 116 9.50 8.00 -5.44
CA GLN A 116 9.13 8.05 -4.01
C GLN A 116 7.67 7.61 -3.82
N TRP A 117 6.77 8.06 -4.69
CA TRP A 117 5.39 7.58 -4.70
C TRP A 117 5.28 6.07 -4.92
N GLN A 118 6.09 5.50 -5.82
CA GLN A 118 6.11 4.06 -6.05
C GLN A 118 6.57 3.29 -4.79
N ARG A 119 7.60 3.78 -4.08
CA ARG A 119 8.04 3.18 -2.81
C ARG A 119 6.98 3.32 -1.72
N LEU A 120 6.31 4.47 -1.65
CA LEU A 120 5.21 4.68 -0.71
C LEU A 120 4.01 3.76 -1.02
N ALA A 121 3.70 3.52 -2.29
CA ALA A 121 2.70 2.54 -2.70
C ALA A 121 3.10 1.11 -2.34
N LEU A 122 4.40 0.78 -2.37
CA LEU A 122 4.92 -0.50 -1.90
C LEU A 122 4.82 -0.67 -0.39
N ALA A 123 4.98 0.40 0.37
CA ALA A 123 4.78 0.37 1.82
C ALA A 123 3.32 0.03 2.21
N ARG A 124 2.36 0.21 1.30
CA ARG A 124 0.95 -0.14 1.50
C ARG A 124 0.62 -1.60 1.20
N ALA A 125 1.57 -2.34 0.64
CA ALA A 125 1.28 -3.62 -0.01
C ALA A 125 1.41 -4.83 0.91
#